data_AF-A0A0U1NU31-F1
#
_entry.id   AF-A0A0U1NU31-F1
#
_cell.length_a   1.000
_cell.length_b   1.000
_cell.length_c   1.000
_cell.angle_alpha   90.00
_cell.angle_beta   90.00
_cell.angle_gamma   90.00
#
_symmetry.space_group_name_H-M   'P 1'
#
loop_
_entity.id
_entity.type
_entity.pdbx_description
1 polymer ?
#
loop_
_entity_poly.entity_id
_entity_poly.type
_entity_poly.pdbx_seq_one_letter_code
_entity_poly.pdbx_strand_id
1 'polypeptide(L)'
;MIRYHNNRQKPPHPILLEAKQIAPNQILITYDQRTDLASATNISNYWIRGNIEHPISTGISTEGMDYELAGSNSIRPDAGIIIPIDYSNMRFVMTFRANAISGLMHIVLPCFVNLEGMTGFDDANWGPFSRNMFIGM
;
A
#
# COMPACT_ATOMS: atom_id res chain seq x y z
N MET A 1 -27.88 -13.67 25.24
CA MET A 1 -27.60 -14.08 23.85
C MET A 1 -26.15 -13.75 23.55
N ILE A 2 -25.28 -14.76 23.48
CA ILE A 2 -23.87 -14.59 23.10
C ILE A 2 -23.85 -14.47 21.58
N ARG A 3 -23.51 -13.27 21.06
CA ARG A 3 -23.31 -13.05 19.62
C ARG A 3 -21.98 -13.66 19.22
N TYR A 4 -22.02 -14.84 18.61
CA TYR A 4 -20.88 -15.39 17.88
C TYR A 4 -20.52 -14.39 16.78
N HIS A 5 -19.40 -13.68 16.95
CA HIS A 5 -18.75 -13.01 15.84
C HIS A 5 -18.33 -14.12 14.88
N ASN A 6 -18.99 -14.21 13.73
CA ASN A 6 -18.50 -15.02 12.62
C ASN A 6 -17.10 -14.50 12.27
N ASN A 7 -16.08 -15.19 12.77
CA ASN A 7 -14.72 -15.13 12.24
C ASN A 7 -14.79 -15.65 10.80
N ARG A 8 -15.25 -14.82 9.86
CA ARG A 8 -14.96 -15.04 8.45
C ARG A 8 -13.45 -14.94 8.35
N GLN A 9 -12.76 -16.08 8.30
CA GLN A 9 -11.36 -16.09 7.91
C GLN A 9 -11.28 -15.35 6.58
N LYS A 10 -10.53 -14.24 6.55
CA LYS A 10 -10.26 -13.54 5.31
C LYS A 10 -9.69 -14.57 4.31
N PRO A 11 -10.08 -14.52 3.03
CA PRO A 11 -9.48 -15.39 2.04
C PRO A 11 -7.95 -15.25 2.07
N PRO A 12 -7.19 -16.30 1.74
CA PRO A 12 -5.74 -16.21 1.65
C PRO A 12 -5.32 -15.02 0.77
N HIS A 13 -4.44 -14.19 1.29
CA HIS A 13 -3.96 -12.99 0.64
C HIS A 13 -2.51 -12.71 1.05
N PRO A 14 -1.74 -12.04 0.20
CA PRO A 14 -0.40 -11.57 0.56
C PRO A 14 -0.50 -10.46 1.61
N ILE A 15 0.39 -10.51 2.60
CA ILE A 15 0.56 -9.52 3.65
C ILE A 15 1.85 -8.75 3.39
N LEU A 16 1.75 -7.42 3.42
CA LEU A 16 2.87 -6.50 3.34
C LEU A 16 3.80 -6.73 4.54
N LEU A 17 5.04 -7.11 4.28
CA LEU A 17 6.08 -7.20 5.29
C LEU A 17 6.71 -5.83 5.54
N GLU A 18 7.02 -5.10 4.48
CA GLU A 18 7.76 -3.84 4.56
C GLU A 18 7.45 -2.91 3.39
N ALA A 19 7.31 -1.62 3.70
CA ALA A 19 7.36 -0.51 2.76
C ALA A 19 8.51 0.42 3.15
N LYS A 20 9.63 0.32 2.43
CA LYS A 20 10.86 1.04 2.75
C LYS A 20 11.15 2.09 1.68
N GLN A 21 11.30 3.35 2.08
CA GLN A 21 11.79 4.37 1.16
C GLN A 21 13.25 4.06 0.76
N ILE A 22 13.52 4.07 -0.54
CA ILE A 22 14.85 3.77 -1.11
C ILE A 22 15.43 4.95 -1.91
N ALA A 23 14.59 5.92 -2.26
CA ALA A 23 14.95 7.21 -2.85
C ALA A 23 13.86 8.23 -2.53
N PRO A 24 14.07 9.55 -2.73
CA PRO A 24 13.08 10.58 -2.41
C PRO A 24 11.68 10.31 -2.99
N ASN A 25 11.60 9.71 -4.18
CA ASN A 25 10.35 9.35 -4.85
C ASN A 25 10.18 7.84 -5.06
N GLN A 26 10.84 6.99 -4.26
CA GLN A 26 10.76 5.54 -4.45
C GLN A 26 10.58 4.77 -3.14
N ILE A 27 9.68 3.79 -3.17
CA ILE A 27 9.42 2.87 -2.07
C ILE A 27 9.59 1.43 -2.57
N LEU A 28 10.39 0.65 -1.86
CA LEU A 28 10.46 -0.80 -1.99
C LEU A 28 9.32 -1.44 -1.17
N ILE A 29 8.46 -2.19 -1.84
CA ILE A 29 7.36 -2.96 -1.28
C ILE A 29 7.76 -4.44 -1.25
N THR A 30 7.61 -5.09 -0.11
CA THR A 30 7.88 -6.54 0.06
C THR A 30 6.69 -7.24 0.71
N TYR A 31 6.18 -8.29 0.07
CA TYR A 31 5.11 -9.16 0.57
C TYR A 31 5.64 -10.48 1.14
N ASP A 32 4.84 -11.14 1.98
CA ASP A 32 5.15 -12.45 2.57
C ASP A 32 4.93 -13.63 1.62
N GLN A 33 4.13 -13.43 0.58
CA GLN A 33 3.69 -14.43 -0.38
C GLN A 33 3.69 -13.86 -1.80
N ARG A 34 3.72 -14.74 -2.80
CA ARG A 34 3.66 -14.37 -4.22
C ARG A 34 2.32 -13.71 -4.53
N THR A 35 2.39 -12.50 -5.08
CA THR A 35 1.21 -11.74 -5.47
C THR A 35 0.82 -12.04 -6.92
N ASP A 36 -0.43 -11.77 -7.25
CA ASP A 36 -0.83 -11.56 -8.63
C ASP A 36 -0.22 -10.26 -9.15
N LEU A 37 0.45 -10.33 -10.30
CA LEU A 37 1.20 -9.21 -10.87
C LEU A 37 0.29 -8.03 -11.22
N ALA A 38 -0.89 -8.28 -11.78
CA ALA A 38 -1.79 -7.21 -12.22
C ALA A 38 -2.32 -6.39 -11.05
N SER A 39 -2.76 -7.06 -9.99
CA SER A 39 -3.23 -6.38 -8.77
C SER A 39 -2.11 -5.76 -7.94
N ALA A 40 -0.91 -6.35 -7.90
CA ALA A 40 0.23 -5.77 -7.19
C ALA A 40 0.82 -4.54 -7.90
N THR A 41 0.72 -4.46 -9.23
CA THR A 41 1.24 -3.33 -10.02
C THR A 41 0.19 -2.25 -10.31
N ASN A 42 -1.08 -2.50 -9.99
CA ASN A 42 -2.12 -1.47 -10.04
C ASN A 42 -1.91 -0.44 -8.92
N ILE A 43 -1.40 0.74 -9.26
CA ILE A 43 -1.08 1.75 -8.23
C ILE A 43 -2.32 2.25 -7.46
N SER A 44 -3.52 2.18 -8.04
CA SER A 44 -4.77 2.54 -7.36
C SER A 44 -5.26 1.51 -6.34
N ASN A 45 -4.54 0.40 -6.18
CA ASN A 45 -4.69 -0.52 -5.05
C ASN A 45 -3.93 -0.05 -3.80
N TYR A 46 -3.35 1.15 -3.81
CA TYR A 46 -2.50 1.65 -2.73
C TYR A 46 -2.97 3.02 -2.26
N TRP A 47 -2.79 3.28 -0.96
CA TRP A 47 -2.96 4.57 -0.32
C TRP A 47 -1.68 4.92 0.44
N ILE A 48 -1.43 6.22 0.61
CA ILE A 48 -0.35 6.70 1.47
C ILE A 48 -0.92 7.74 2.41
N ARG A 49 -0.92 7.44 3.71
CA ARG A 49 -1.28 8.42 4.72
C ARG A 49 -0.08 9.25 5.12
N GLY A 50 -0.27 10.55 5.31
CA GLY A 50 0.70 11.46 5.89
C GLY A 50 0.23 12.07 7.21
N ASN A 51 1.13 12.36 8.15
CA ASN A 51 0.82 13.21 9.31
C ASN A 51 0.85 14.71 8.93
N ILE A 52 0.04 15.08 7.94
CA ILE A 52 -0.12 16.45 7.43
C ILE A 52 -1.60 16.81 7.38
N GLU A 53 -1.90 18.10 7.53
CA GLU A 53 -3.26 18.62 7.45
C GLU A 53 -3.84 18.51 6.04
N HIS A 54 -5.16 18.37 5.98
CA HIS A 54 -5.92 18.41 4.74
C HIS A 54 -6.20 19.83 4.26
N PRO A 55 -6.30 20.06 2.94
CA PRO A 55 -6.10 19.10 1.85
C PRO A 55 -4.61 18.90 1.50
N ILE A 56 -4.24 17.68 1.13
CA ILE A 56 -2.88 17.37 0.68
C ILE A 56 -2.68 17.88 -0.74
N SER A 57 -1.82 18.88 -0.90
CA SER A 57 -1.53 19.52 -2.19
C SER A 57 -0.18 19.15 -2.77
N THR A 58 0.68 18.46 -1.99
CA THR A 58 2.06 18.15 -2.38
C THR A 58 2.51 16.79 -1.82
N GLY A 59 3.54 16.23 -2.45
CA GLY A 59 4.17 14.98 -2.02
C GLY A 59 3.47 13.73 -2.52
N ILE A 60 3.72 12.61 -1.83
CA ILE A 60 3.22 11.28 -2.20
C ILE A 60 1.99 10.83 -1.38
N SER A 61 1.66 11.55 -0.31
CA SER A 61 0.51 11.21 0.52
C SER A 61 -0.78 11.46 -0.24
N THR A 62 -1.71 10.51 -0.18
CA THR A 62 -3.03 10.62 -0.79
C THR A 62 -4.06 11.13 0.20
N GLU A 63 -3.87 10.84 1.50
CA GLU A 63 -4.76 11.28 2.56
C GLU A 63 -4.00 11.41 3.91
N GLY A 64 -4.67 11.91 4.93
CA GLY A 64 -4.18 12.11 6.29
C GLY A 64 -4.48 10.91 7.18
N MET A 65 -3.99 10.96 8.41
CA MET A 65 -3.99 9.77 9.30
C MET A 65 -5.40 9.26 9.66
N ASP A 66 -6.39 10.15 9.76
CA ASP A 66 -7.71 9.86 10.36
C ASP A 66 -8.84 9.66 9.33
N TYR A 67 -8.52 9.61 8.04
CA TYR A 67 -9.52 9.57 6.97
C TYR A 67 -9.80 8.14 6.50
N GLU A 68 -11.05 7.86 6.18
CA GLU A 68 -11.47 6.59 5.59
C GLU A 68 -10.81 6.36 4.22
N LEU A 69 -10.44 5.11 3.94
CA LEU A 69 -9.93 4.73 2.62
C LEU A 69 -11.11 4.54 1.67
N ALA A 70 -11.09 5.28 0.56
CA ALA A 70 -12.07 5.21 -0.50
C ALA A 70 -11.35 5.16 -1.86
N GLY A 71 -12.01 4.62 -2.90
CA GLY A 71 -11.42 4.59 -4.24
C GLY A 71 -11.00 5.98 -4.74
N SER A 72 -11.74 7.03 -4.34
CA SER A 72 -11.48 8.42 -4.70
C SER A 72 -10.21 9.03 -4.09
N ASN A 73 -9.66 8.43 -3.02
CA ASN A 73 -8.42 8.89 -2.36
C ASN A 73 -7.28 7.86 -2.40
N SER A 74 -7.38 6.89 -3.30
CA SER A 74 -6.26 6.01 -3.66
C SER A 74 -5.19 6.78 -4.45
N ILE A 75 -4.01 6.19 -4.59
CA ILE A 75 -2.96 6.75 -5.44
C ILE A 75 -3.48 6.74 -6.89
N ARG A 76 -3.50 7.94 -7.50
CA ARG A 76 -4.00 8.11 -8.86
C ARG A 76 -3.07 7.41 -9.87
N PRO A 77 -3.62 6.83 -10.96
CA PRO A 77 -2.79 6.16 -11.98
C PRO A 77 -1.69 7.03 -12.59
N ASP A 78 -1.87 8.35 -12.63
CA ASP A 78 -0.89 9.30 -13.15
C ASP A 78 0.18 9.72 -12.13
N ALA A 79 0.04 9.38 -10.84
CA ALA A 79 0.96 9.80 -9.78
C ALA A 79 2.27 9.00 -9.71
N GLY A 80 2.31 7.80 -10.30
CA GLY A 80 3.48 6.93 -10.27
C GLY A 80 3.29 5.61 -11.00
N ILE A 81 4.27 4.74 -10.88
CA ILE A 81 4.27 3.39 -11.46
C ILE A 81 4.83 2.38 -10.45
N ILE A 82 4.45 1.11 -10.57
CA ILE A 82 4.97 0.00 -9.76
C ILE A 82 5.59 -1.04 -10.70
N ILE A 83 6.83 -1.44 -10.44
CA ILE A 83 7.57 -2.41 -11.27
C ILE A 83 8.13 -3.52 -10.37
N PRO A 84 7.99 -4.81 -10.74
CA PRO A 84 8.66 -5.91 -10.03
C PRO A 84 10.18 -5.79 -10.18
N ILE A 85 10.94 -6.07 -9.11
CA ILE A 85 12.41 -5.99 -9.15
C ILE A 85 13.10 -7.34 -9.38
N ASP A 86 12.34 -8.42 -9.34
CA ASP A 86 12.79 -9.78 -9.59
C ASP A 86 11.59 -10.66 -10.02
N TYR A 87 11.82 -11.95 -10.25
CA TYR A 87 10.79 -12.92 -10.66
C TYR A 87 10.01 -13.52 -9.48
N SER A 88 10.13 -12.98 -8.27
CA SER A 88 9.45 -13.53 -7.10
C SER A 88 7.96 -13.21 -7.06
N ASN A 89 7.51 -12.15 -7.75
CA ASN A 89 6.20 -11.53 -7.52
C ASN A 89 5.96 -11.16 -6.04
N MET A 90 7.03 -10.91 -5.27
CA MET A 90 6.94 -10.52 -3.86
C MET A 90 7.53 -9.14 -3.62
N ARG A 91 8.31 -8.60 -4.57
CA ARG A 91 9.12 -7.40 -4.39
C ARG A 91 8.93 -6.43 -5.55
N PHE A 92 8.56 -5.20 -5.20
CA PHE A 92 8.20 -4.17 -6.16
C PHE A 92 8.80 -2.83 -5.78
N VAL A 93 9.18 -2.03 -6.76
CA VAL A 93 9.52 -0.62 -6.56
C VAL A 93 8.38 0.23 -7.08
N MET A 94 7.78 1.00 -6.18
CA MET A 94 6.83 2.06 -6.50
C MET A 94 7.61 3.36 -6.70
N THR A 95 7.55 3.93 -7.90
CA THR A 95 8.20 5.20 -8.26
C THR A 95 7.16 6.27 -8.50
N PHE A 96 7.24 7.37 -7.76
CA PHE A 96 6.33 8.51 -7.84
C PHE A 96 6.87 9.62 -8.73
N ARG A 97 5.96 10.46 -9.23
CA ARG A 97 6.30 11.72 -9.91
C ARG A 97 6.68 12.84 -8.93
N ALA A 98 6.23 12.74 -7.68
CA ALA A 98 6.57 13.66 -6.60
C ALA A 98 7.49 12.98 -5.58
N ASN A 99 8.25 13.77 -4.83
CA ASN A 99 9.04 13.26 -3.72
C ASN A 99 8.18 13.09 -2.46
N ALA A 100 8.54 12.17 -1.59
CA ALA A 100 8.10 12.20 -0.20
C ALA A 100 8.57 13.50 0.45
N ILE A 101 7.77 14.03 1.37
CA ILE A 101 8.13 15.26 2.09
C ILE A 101 9.10 14.86 3.20
N SER A 102 10.30 15.42 3.16
CA SER A 102 11.33 15.15 4.18
C SER A 102 10.82 15.44 5.59
N GLY A 103 11.04 14.52 6.53
CA GLY A 103 10.62 14.62 7.92
C GLY A 103 9.14 14.28 8.18
N LEU A 104 8.34 14.03 7.14
CA LEU A 104 6.94 13.65 7.27
C LEU A 104 6.80 12.12 7.46
N MET A 105 5.92 11.71 8.36
CA MET A 105 5.59 10.30 8.59
C MET A 105 4.58 9.84 7.56
N HIS A 106 4.96 8.84 6.78
CA HIS A 106 4.14 8.21 5.77
C HIS A 106 3.77 6.78 6.19
N ILE A 107 2.52 6.38 5.94
CA ILE A 107 2.05 4.99 6.09
C ILE A 107 1.52 4.49 4.75
N VAL A 108 2.10 3.41 4.23
CA VAL A 108 1.69 2.77 2.97
C VAL A 108 0.64 1.69 3.26
N LEU A 109 -0.46 1.75 2.54
CA LEU A 109 -1.63 0.90 2.78
C LEU A 109 -2.04 0.22 1.47
N PRO A 110 -1.46 -0.94 1.12
CA PRO A 110 -1.97 -1.75 0.02
C PRO A 110 -3.31 -2.37 0.39
N CYS A 111 -4.24 -2.35 -0.56
CA CYS A 111 -5.53 -3.06 -0.52
C CYS A 111 -5.75 -3.78 -1.84
N PHE A 112 -6.55 -4.85 -1.84
CA PHE A 112 -6.99 -5.54 -3.06
C PHE A 112 -5.89 -6.23 -3.87
N VAL A 113 -4.72 -6.48 -3.27
CA VAL A 113 -3.63 -7.26 -3.87
C VAL A 113 -3.94 -8.74 -3.69
N ASN A 114 -4.01 -9.48 -4.78
CA ASN A 114 -4.39 -10.89 -4.78
C ASN A 114 -3.16 -11.78 -4.62
N LEU A 115 -3.38 -13.01 -4.15
CA LEU A 115 -2.40 -14.08 -4.26
C LEU A 115 -2.21 -14.46 -5.74
N GLU A 116 -1.03 -14.93 -6.11
CA GLU A 116 -0.76 -15.41 -7.47
C GLU A 116 -1.82 -16.43 -7.94
N GLY A 117 -2.42 -16.18 -9.10
CA GLY A 117 -3.47 -17.03 -9.67
C GLY A 117 -4.86 -16.87 -9.05
N MET A 118 -5.02 -15.96 -8.08
CA MET A 118 -6.31 -15.64 -7.45
C MET A 118 -6.80 -14.24 -7.84
N THR A 119 -8.10 -13.99 -7.64
CA THR A 119 -8.74 -12.69 -7.89
C THR A 119 -9.82 -12.41 -6.84
N GLY A 120 -10.29 -11.16 -6.78
CA GLY A 120 -11.45 -10.77 -5.97
C GLY A 120 -11.16 -10.48 -4.50
N PHE A 121 -9.89 -10.35 -4.09
CA PHE A 121 -9.56 -9.82 -2.77
C PHE A 121 -9.97 -8.34 -2.67
N ASP A 122 -10.73 -7.99 -1.65
CA ASP A 122 -11.40 -6.69 -1.48
C ASP A 122 -11.12 -6.05 -0.11
N ASP A 123 -10.00 -6.42 0.53
CA ASP A 123 -9.62 -5.97 1.87
C ASP A 123 -8.15 -5.46 1.88
N ALA A 124 -7.66 -5.08 3.05
CA ALA A 124 -6.31 -4.62 3.32
C ALA A 124 -5.28 -5.76 3.25
N ASN A 125 -4.10 -5.46 2.69
CA ASN A 125 -2.95 -6.37 2.60
C ASN A 125 -1.88 -6.06 3.67
N TRP A 126 -2.26 -5.58 4.85
CA TRP A 126 -1.32 -5.27 5.94
C TRP A 126 -1.88 -5.75 7.28
N GLY A 127 -0.99 -5.99 8.24
CA GLY A 127 -1.33 -6.53 9.54
C GLY A 127 -0.46 -5.97 10.68
N PRO A 128 -0.62 -6.46 11.91
CA PRO A 128 0.06 -5.91 13.10
C PRO A 128 1.59 -5.90 13.04
N PHE A 129 2.19 -6.74 12.18
CA PHE A 129 3.64 -6.86 12.03
C PHE A 129 4.18 -6.22 10.74
N SER A 130 3.31 -5.58 9.94
CA SER A 130 3.73 -4.88 8.73
C SER A 130 4.56 -3.66 9.09
N ARG A 131 5.77 -3.54 8.54
CA ARG A 131 6.61 -2.34 8.63
C ARG A 131 6.25 -1.39 7.49
N ASN A 132 5.04 -0.85 7.52
CA ASN A 132 4.48 -0.05 6.44
C ASN A 132 4.61 1.46 6.65
N MET A 133 5.42 1.87 7.62
CA MET A 133 5.64 3.26 7.99
C MET A 133 7.09 3.67 7.74
N PHE A 134 7.29 4.89 7.24
CA PHE A 134 8.62 5.50 7.12
C PHE A 134 8.54 7.02 7.34
N ILE A 135 9.69 7.62 7.64
CA ILE A 135 9.86 9.08 7.65
C ILE A 135 10.50 9.47 6.33
N GLY A 136 9.94 10.46 5.63
CA GLY A 136 10.49 10.96 4.37
C GLY A 136 11.95 11.40 4.52
N MET A 137 12.82 10.90 3.64
CA MET A 137 14.22 11.31 3.51
C MET A 137 14.43 12.50 2.59
#